data_AF-A0AB34H6W6-F1
#
_entry.id   AF-A0AB34H6W6-F1
#
_cell.length_a   1.000
_cell.length_b   1.000
_cell.length_c   1.000
_cell.angle_alpha   90.00
_cell.angle_beta   90.00
_cell.angle_gamma   90.00
#
_symmetry.space_group_name_H-M   'P 1'
#
loop_
_entity.id
_entity.type
_entity.pdbx_description
1 polymer ?
#
loop_
_entity_poly.entity_id
_entity_poly.type
_entity_poly.pdbx_seq_one_letter_code
_entity_poly.pdbx_strand_id
1 'polypeptide(L)' 'MLQRARLAEHAERCDDRASAMKAVTELNEPLPSEDRNLLSQAYKNVVGAQRSSWRVIISIEQRTMAEP' A
#
# COMPACT_ATOMS: atom_id res chain seq x y z
N MET A 1 -1.14 17.80 2.13
CA MET A 1 -1.10 16.37 1.71
C MET A 1 -1.30 15.40 2.87
N LEU A 2 -0.67 15.65 4.03
CA LEU A 2 -0.80 14.78 5.21
C LEU A 2 -2.25 14.57 5.71
N GLN A 3 -3.06 15.63 5.79
CA GLN A 3 -4.48 15.51 6.17
C GLN A 3 -5.28 14.60 5.20
N ARG A 4 -4.97 14.65 3.89
CA ARG A 4 -5.59 13.76 2.90
C ARG A 4 -5.19 12.31 3.13
N ALA A 5 -3.93 12.04 3.48
CA ALA A 5 -3.49 10.70 3.83
C ALA A 5 -4.24 10.15 5.06
N ARG A 6 -4.44 10.97 6.09
CA ARG A 6 -5.20 10.59 7.29
C ARG A 6 -6.68 10.32 6.98
N LEU A 7 -7.32 11.14 6.14
CA LEU A 7 -8.69 10.87 5.67
C LEU A 7 -8.78 9.58 4.84
N ALA A 8 -7.81 9.34 3.95
CA ALA A 8 -7.73 8.12 3.16
C ALA A 8 -7.50 6.88 4.04
N GLU A 9 -6.78 7.01 5.16
CA GLU A 9 -6.64 5.96 6.16
C GLU A 9 -7.97 5.59 6.81
N HIS A 10 -8.74 6.58 7.28
CA HIS A 10 -10.06 6.35 7.86
C HIS A 10 -11.06 5.77 6.87
N ALA A 11 -10.87 6.04 5.57
CA ALA A 11 -11.69 5.51 4.49
C ALA A 11 -11.15 4.19 3.91
N GLU A 12 -10.08 3.61 4.49
CA GLU A 12 -9.41 2.38 4.01
C GLU A 12 -8.90 2.44 2.56
N ARG A 13 -8.77 3.64 1.98
CA ARG A 13 -8.28 3.88 0.62
C ARG A 13 -6.74 3.87 0.61
N CYS A 14 -6.17 2.67 0.55
CA CYS A 14 -4.72 2.45 0.68
C CYS A 14 -3.90 3.11 -0.45
N ASP A 15 -4.38 3.08 -1.69
CA ASP A 15 -3.67 3.69 -2.84
C ASP A 15 -3.64 5.23 -2.73
N ASP A 16 -4.77 5.85 -2.34
CA ASP A 16 -4.83 7.30 -2.14
C ASP A 16 -3.98 7.76 -0.96
N ARG A 17 -3.95 6.96 0.12
CA ARG A 17 -3.05 7.18 1.26
C ARG A 17 -1.59 7.14 0.81
N ALA A 18 -1.20 6.13 0.01
CA ALA A 18 0.18 5.99 -0.48
C ALA A 18 0.56 7.15 -1.40
N SER A 19 -0.32 7.54 -2.33
CA SER A 19 -0.12 8.68 -3.23
C SER A 19 0.03 10.00 -2.46
N ALA A 20 -0.84 10.25 -1.49
CA ALA A 20 -0.74 11.43 -0.63
C ALA A 20 0.54 11.44 0.21
N MET A 21 0.96 10.31 0.77
CA MET A 21 2.20 10.21 1.56
C MET A 21 3.46 10.35 0.69
N LYS A 22 3.44 9.86 -0.55
CA LYS A 22 4.52 10.11 -1.52
C LYS A 22 4.70 11.61 -1.75
N ALA A 23 3.61 12.34 -1.98
CA ALA A 23 3.67 13.78 -2.16
C ALA A 23 4.19 14.52 -0.90
N VAL A 24 3.97 13.98 0.30
CA VAL A 24 4.58 14.52 1.53
C VAL A 24 6.10 14.30 1.53
N THR A 25 6.57 13.12 1.11
CA THR A 25 8.03 12.83 1.06
C THR A 25 8.80 13.68 0.06
N GLU A 26 8.13 14.14 -1.02
CA GLU A 26 8.73 15.01 -2.04
C GLU A 26 8.99 16.45 -1.53
N LEU A 27 8.43 16.84 -0.38
CA LEU A 27 8.70 18.12 0.27
C LEU A 27 10.09 18.18 0.93
N ASN A 28 10.81 17.06 1.04
CA ASN A 28 12.14 16.94 1.65
C ASN A 28 12.24 17.47 3.10
N GLU A 29 11.12 17.54 3.80
CA GLU A 29 11.07 17.89 5.22
C GLU A 29 11.19 16.64 6.10
N PRO A 30 11.83 16.73 7.28
CA PRO A 30 11.89 15.63 8.22
C PRO A 30 10.49 15.20 8.69
N LEU A 31 10.15 13.93 8.47
CA LEU A 31 8.89 13.36 8.92
C LEU A 31 8.94 13.02 10.42
N PRO A 32 7.94 13.45 11.22
CA PRO A 32 7.79 12.99 12.60
C PRO A 32 7.47 11.48 12.64
N SER A 33 7.63 10.87 13.82
CA SER A 33 7.43 9.44 14.02
C SER A 33 6.08 8.93 13.51
N GLU A 34 5.01 9.67 13.80
CA GLU A 34 3.65 9.32 13.41
C GLU A 34 3.47 9.29 11.89
N ASP A 35 3.99 10.30 11.18
CA ASP A 35 3.85 10.39 9.73
C ASP A 35 4.70 9.34 9.01
N ARG A 36 5.86 8.96 9.56
CA ARG A 36 6.65 7.82 9.06
C ARG A 36 5.89 6.50 9.21
N ASN A 37 5.17 6.33 10.33
CA ASN A 37 4.32 5.16 10.52
C ASN A 37 3.15 5.15 9.51
N LEU A 38 2.54 6.30 9.26
CA LEU A 38 1.49 6.45 8.25
C LEU A 38 2.00 6.09 6.84
N LEU A 39 3.20 6.54 6.48
CA LEU A 39 3.87 6.20 5.21
C LEU A 39 4.11 4.68 5.11
N SER A 40 4.66 4.09 6.17
CA SER A 40 4.97 2.65 6.22
C SER A 40 3.71 1.80 6.07
N GLN A 41 2.65 2.12 6.81
CA GLN A 41 1.38 1.41 6.74
C GLN A 41 0.73 1.51 5.36
N ALA A 42 0.77 2.70 4.74
CA ALA A 42 0.23 2.90 3.39
C ALA A 42 0.86 1.92 2.39
N TYR A 43 2.20 1.89 2.30
CA TYR A 43 2.90 1.01 1.37
C TYR A 43 2.83 -0.46 1.74
N LYS A 44 2.85 -0.80 3.04
CA LYS A 44 2.67 -2.18 3.51
C LYS A 44 1.34 -2.76 3.03
N ASN A 45 0.27 -1.96 3.08
CA ASN A 45 -1.06 -2.40 2.63
C ASN A 45 -1.12 -2.59 1.12
N VAL A 46 -0.63 -1.62 0.34
CA VAL A 46 -0.61 -1.69 -1.14
C VAL A 46 0.18 -2.92 -1.61
N VAL A 47 1.41 -3.09 -1.12
CA VAL A 47 2.26 -4.22 -1.50
C VAL A 47 1.70 -5.55 -0.96
N GLY A 48 1.09 -5.54 0.22
CA GLY A 48 0.45 -6.72 0.81
C GLY A 48 -0.71 -7.26 -0.04
N ALA A 49 -1.54 -6.35 -0.57
CA ALA A 49 -2.62 -6.70 -1.50
C ALA A 49 -2.04 -7.32 -2.79
N GLN A 50 -1.07 -6.65 -3.42
CA GLN A 50 -0.42 -7.16 -4.65
C GLN A 50 0.22 -8.53 -4.47
N ARG A 51 0.94 -8.76 -3.36
CA ARG A 51 1.55 -10.07 -3.04
C ARG A 51 0.49 -11.15 -2.83
N SER A 52 -0.65 -10.80 -2.26
CA SER A 52 -1.75 -11.75 -2.06
C SER A 52 -2.41 -12.12 -3.38
N SER A 53 -2.67 -11.15 -4.25
CA SER A 53 -3.13 -11.39 -5.62
C SER A 53 -2.13 -12.26 -6.40
N TRP A 54 -0.83 -11.96 -6.30
CA TRP A 54 0.21 -12.76 -6.96
C TRP A 54 0.23 -14.21 -6.50
N ARG A 55 0.11 -14.47 -5.18
CA ARG A 55 0.00 -15.84 -4.66
C ARG A 55 -1.21 -16.60 -5.23
N VAL A 56 -2.34 -15.92 -5.38
CA VAL A 56 -3.55 -16.53 -5.98
C VAL A 56 -3.30 -16.88 -7.44
N ILE A 57 -2.70 -15.97 -8.22
CA ILE A 57 -2.37 -16.22 -9.63
C ILE A 57 -1.46 -17.44 -9.76
N ILE A 58 -0.37 -17.49 -8.99
CA ILE A 58 0.57 -18.63 -8.99
C ILE A 58 -0.14 -19.92 -8.58
N SER A 59 -1.02 -19.88 -7.58
CA SER A 59 -1.79 -21.06 -7.15
C SER A 59 -2.73 -21.58 -8.25
N ILE A 60 -3.33 -20.69 -9.05
CA ILE A 60 -4.19 -21.07 -10.17
C ILE A 60 -3.35 -21.69 -11.28
N GLU A 61 -2.24 -21.04 -11.65
CA GLU A 61 -1.32 -21.52 -12.69
C GLU A 61 -0.81 -22.93 -12.37
N GLN A 62 -0.35 -23.16 -11.12
CA GLN A 62 0.09 -24.46 -10.65
C GLN A 62 -1.00 -25.53 -10.72
N ARG A 63 -2.25 -25.18 -10.41
CA ARG A 63 -3.38 -26.11 -10.51
C ARG A 63 -3.69 -26.45 -11.97
N THR A 64 -3.76 -25.45 -12.84
CA THR A 64 -4.07 -25.67 -14.27
C THR A 64 -2.99 -26.49 -14.97
N MET A 65 -1.71 -26.31 -14.64
CA MET A 65 -0.63 -27.12 -15.20
C MET A 65 -0.60 -28.57 -14.67
N ALA A 66 -1.27 -28.85 -13.55
CA ALA A 66 -1.35 -30.18 -12.95
C ALA A 66 -2.57 -30.98 -13.43
N GLU A 67 -3.53 -30.34 -14.11
CA GLU A 67 -4.67 -31.00 -14.75
C GLU A 67 -4.24 -31.40 -16.19
N PRO A 68 -4.23 -32.71 -16.55
CA PRO A 68 -3.76 -33.20 -17.85
C PRO A 68 -4.69 -32.88 -19.02
#